data_AF-A0A382PA12-F1
#
_entry.id   AF-A0A382PA12-F1
#
_cell.length_a   1.000
_cell.length_b   1.000
_cell.length_c   1.000
_cell.angle_alpha   90.00
_cell.angle_beta   90.00
_cell.angle_gamma   90.00
#
_symmetry.space_group_name_H-M   'P 1'
#
loop_
_entity.id
_entity.type
_entity.pdbx_description
1 polymer ?
#
loop_
_entity_poly.entity_id
_entity_poly.type
_entity_poly.pdbx_seq_one_letter_code
_entity_poly.pdbx_strand_id
1 'polypeptide(L)' 'RVEAGYVWINSTGRYLGAPYGGWKASGLGQEECLDELISYTRIKNVNMRW' A
#
# COMPACT_ATOMS: atom_id res chain seq x y z
N ARG A 1 12.76 16.58 7.76
CA ARG A 1 12.10 15.66 6.80
C ARG A 1 10.92 15.01 7.54
N VAL A 2 9.76 14.84 6.91
CA VAL A 2 8.56 14.33 7.59
C VAL A 2 8.54 12.80 7.54
N GLU A 3 8.19 12.17 8.66
CA GLU A 3 8.08 10.72 8.81
C GLU A 3 6.60 10.30 8.73
N ALA A 4 6.06 10.27 7.52
CA ALA A 4 4.66 9.94 7.25
C ALA A 4 4.54 9.10 5.96
N GLY A 5 3.55 8.22 5.90
CA GLY A 5 3.25 7.42 4.69
C GLY A 5 2.48 8.19 3.63
N TYR A 6 1.91 9.35 3.97
CA TYR A 6 1.17 10.22 3.05
C TYR A 6 1.34 11.69 3.47
N VAL A 7 1.63 12.60 2.54
CA VAL A 7 1.82 14.03 2.82
C VAL A 7 1.03 14.87 1.83
N TRP A 8 0.24 15.80 2.35
CA TRP A 8 -0.37 16.87 1.57
C TRP A 8 0.37 18.19 1.75
N ILE A 9 0.40 19.02 0.71
CA ILE A 9 0.90 20.40 0.76
C ILE A 9 -0.27 21.30 0.39
N ASN A 10 -0.57 22.29 1.24
CA ASN A 10 -1.64 23.29 1.04
C ASN A 10 -3.07 22.72 0.84
N SER A 11 -3.31 21.47 1.23
CA SER A 11 -4.62 20.82 1.16
C SER A 11 -4.69 19.66 2.15
N THR A 12 -5.84 18.98 2.25
CA THR A 12 -6.05 17.76 3.05
C THR A 12 -7.05 16.84 2.35
N GLY A 13 -7.02 15.54 2.66
CA GLY A 13 -8.03 14.58 2.18
C GLY A 13 -7.46 13.20 1.85
N ARG A 14 -8.23 12.43 1.07
CA ARG A 14 -7.82 11.17 0.43
C ARG A 14 -7.97 11.33 -1.07
N TYR A 15 -6.97 10.86 -1.82
CA TYR A 15 -7.00 10.89 -3.28
C TYR A 15 -7.17 9.47 -3.80
N LEU A 16 -8.27 9.22 -4.50
CA LEU A 16 -8.58 7.90 -5.05
C LEU A 16 -7.46 7.43 -5.99
N GLY A 17 -6.94 6.23 -5.74
CA GLY A 17 -5.88 5.63 -6.55
C GLY A 17 -4.46 6.02 -6.15
N ALA A 18 -4.27 6.91 -5.17
CA ALA A 18 -2.97 7.15 -4.56
C ALA A 18 -2.77 6.20 -3.37
N PRO A 19 -1.61 5.52 -3.25
CA PRO A 19 -1.34 4.64 -2.11
C PRO A 19 -1.49 5.38 -0.78
N TYR A 20 -2.34 4.84 0.11
CA TYR A 20 -2.59 5.39 1.43
C TYR A 20 -2.11 4.41 2.50
N GLY A 21 -1.18 4.85 3.37
CA GLY A 21 -0.57 3.97 4.37
C GLY A 21 0.08 4.73 5.53
N GLY A 22 0.29 4.02 6.64
CA GLY A 22 0.89 4.54 7.87
C GLY A 22 2.43 4.49 7.88
N TRP A 23 3.04 5.11 8.89
CA TRP A 23 4.47 5.00 9.18
C TRP A 23 4.68 4.64 10.66
N LYS A 24 5.67 3.78 10.97
CA LYS A 24 5.97 3.29 12.33
C LYS A 24 4.76 2.61 12.99
N ALA A 25 4.27 3.16 14.10
CA ALA A 25 3.20 2.57 14.90
C ALA A 25 1.80 2.80 14.29
N SER A 26 1.69 3.46 13.14
CA SER A 26 0.42 3.74 12.46
C SER A 26 -0.11 2.59 11.60
N GLY A 27 0.47 1.40 11.71
CA GLY A 27 0.06 0.21 10.96
C GLY A 27 1.01 -0.16 9.82
N LEU A 28 0.67 -1.25 9.12
CA LEU A 28 1.43 -1.83 8.02
C LEU A 28 0.52 -1.98 6.79
N GLY A 29 1.12 -2.00 5.60
CA GLY A 29 0.40 -2.11 4.34
C GLY A 29 -0.01 -0.77 3.74
N GLN A 30 -0.66 -0.85 2.58
CA GLN A 30 -1.16 0.30 1.82
C GLN A 30 -2.56 -0.03 1.29
N GLU A 31 -3.38 1.01 1.15
CA GLU A 31 -4.74 0.98 0.61
C GLU A 31 -4.81 1.88 -0.63
N GLU A 32 -5.91 1.78 -1.39
CA GLU A 32 -6.25 2.56 -2.57
C GLU A 32 -5.22 2.44 -3.71
N CYS A 33 -4.52 1.30 -3.80
CA CYS A 33 -3.48 1.07 -4.83
C CYS A 33 -3.35 -0.40 -5.24
N LEU A 34 -2.49 -0.67 -6.23
CA LEU A 34 -2.22 -2.04 -6.69
C LEU A 34 -1.61 -2.93 -5.60
N ASP A 35 -0.80 -2.36 -4.70
CA ASP A 35 -0.15 -3.10 -3.61
C ASP A 35 -1.18 -3.68 -2.64
N GLU A 36 -2.26 -2.93 -2.38
CA GLU A 36 -3.43 -3.41 -1.63
C GLU A 36 -4.01 -4.67 -2.28
N LEU A 37 -4.32 -4.62 -3.58
CA LEU A 37 -4.89 -5.75 -4.31
C LEU A 37 -3.97 -6.97 -4.24
N ILE A 38 -2.67 -6.78 -4.42
CA ILE A 38 -1.68 -7.86 -4.32
C ILE A 38 -1.63 -8.41 -2.89
N SER A 39 -1.73 -7.56 -1.86
CA SER A 39 -1.73 -7.99 -0.45
C SER A 39 -2.88 -8.92 -0.11
N TYR A 40 -4.02 -8.81 -0.82
CA TYR A 40 -5.17 -9.71 -0.70
C TYR A 40 -5.05 -10.99 -1.53
N THR A 41 -3.98 -11.16 -2.31
CA THR A 41 -3.70 -12.37 -3.07
C THR A 41 -2.60 -13.20 -2.42
N ARG A 42 -2.42 -14.44 -2.90
CA ARG A 42 -1.34 -15.32 -2.47
C ARG A 42 -0.59 -15.87 -3.66
N ILE A 43 0.74 -15.72 -3.65
CA ILE A 43 1.61 -16.33 -4.66
C ILE A 43 1.59 -17.85 -4.50
N LYS A 44 1.28 -18.57 -5.58
CA LYS A 44 1.35 -20.03 -5.67
C LYS A 44 2.38 -20.42 -6.74
N ASN A 45 3.45 -21.07 -6.32
CA ASN A 45 4.45 -21.61 -7.24
C ASN A 45 4.05 -23.04 -7.66
N VAL A 46 4.10 -23.34 -8.96
CA VAL A 46 3.83 -24.67 -9.51
C VAL A 46 5.02 -25.09 -10.36
N ASN A 47 5.69 -26.17 -9.94
CA ASN A 47 6.77 -26.79 -10.70
C ASN A 47 6.25 -28.10 -11.32
N MET A 48 6.45 -28.26 -12.63
CA MET A 48 6.11 -29.49 -13.35
C MET A 48 7.36 -30.09 -13.97
N ARG A 49 7.53 -31.39 -13.82
CA ARG A 49 8.45 -32.22 -14.59
C ARG A 49 7.63 -33.23 -15.38
N TRP A 50 7.96 -33.38 -16.66
CA TRP A 50 7.47 -34.42 -17.53
C TRP A 50 8.62 -35.33 -17.94
#